data_AF-A0A2E5E2N9-F1
#
_entry.id   AF-A0A2E5E2N9-F1
#
_cell.length_a   1.000
_cell.length_b   1.000
_cell.length_c   1.000
_cell.angle_alpha   90.00
_cell.angle_beta   90.00
_cell.angle_gamma   90.00
#
_symmetry.space_group_name_H-M   'P 1'
#
loop_
_entity.id
_entity.type
_entity.pdbx_description
1 polymer ?
#
loop_
_entity_poly.entity_id
_entity_poly.type
_entity_poly.pdbx_seq_one_letter_code
_entity_poly.pdbx_strand_id
1 'polypeptide(L)'
;MVKIEFWRDIPNPLGRFRLAVDPDGGVHGGWHHVGRLPDGGLEDADLLPDLASWVEATARGLTEPPPPFQIPAGPEFFTACWNACQVIPVGSVLSYQQLACAAG
;
A
#
# COMPACT_ATOMS: atom_id res chain seq x y z
N MET A 1 7.19 15.87 -1.98
CA MET A 1 5.92 15.35 -2.50
C MET A 1 6.31 14.31 -3.53
N VAL A 2 5.93 13.05 -3.35
CA VAL A 2 6.30 11.98 -4.30
C VAL A 2 5.55 12.25 -5.60
N LYS A 3 6.25 12.14 -6.73
CA LYS A 3 5.63 12.29 -8.05
C LYS A 3 4.91 10.98 -8.36
N ILE A 4 3.60 11.04 -8.59
CA ILE A 4 2.81 9.90 -9.06
C ILE A 4 2.78 9.92 -10.59
N GLU A 5 2.96 8.74 -11.20
CA GLU A 5 2.85 8.54 -12.64
C GLU A 5 1.45 8.09 -13.03
N PHE A 6 0.97 7.01 -12.41
CA PHE A 6 -0.36 6.45 -12.66
C PHE A 6 -1.10 6.21 -11.34
N TRP A 7 -2.43 6.28 -11.38
CA TRP A 7 -3.27 5.92 -10.24
C TRP A 7 -4.62 5.34 -10.66
N ARG A 8 -5.24 4.59 -9.76
CA ARG A 8 -6.62 4.11 -9.84
C ARG A 8 -7.32 4.25 -8.51
N ASP A 9 -8.62 4.44 -8.56
CA ASP A 9 -9.48 4.35 -7.39
C ASP A 9 -10.19 2.98 -7.34
N ILE A 10 -10.20 2.38 -6.16
CA ILE A 10 -10.80 1.07 -5.88
C ILE A 10 -11.96 1.29 -4.91
N PRO A 11 -13.22 1.29 -5.40
CA PRO A 11 -14.38 1.35 -4.52
C PRO A 11 -14.53 0.04 -3.76
N ASN A 12 -14.74 0.11 -2.45
CA ASN A 12 -14.97 -1.07 -1.61
C ASN A 12 -15.89 -0.72 -0.42
N PRO A 13 -16.34 -1.71 0.40
CA PRO A 13 -17.26 -1.46 1.51
C PRO A 13 -16.78 -0.48 2.58
N LEU A 14 -15.46 -0.27 2.70
CA LEU A 14 -14.85 0.67 3.64
C LEU A 14 -14.67 2.08 3.04
N GLY A 15 -15.08 2.27 1.79
CA GLY A 15 -14.96 3.51 1.04
C GLY A 15 -14.07 3.36 -0.19
N ARG A 16 -13.51 4.48 -0.65
CA ARG A 16 -12.63 4.52 -1.82
C ARG A 16 -11.17 4.51 -1.41
N PHE A 17 -10.42 3.52 -1.89
CA PHE A 17 -8.98 3.43 -1.71
C PHE A 17 -8.29 3.79 -3.03
N ARG A 18 -7.29 4.66 -2.98
CA ARG A 18 -6.45 4.98 -4.14
C ARG A 18 -5.21 4.11 -4.13
N LEU A 19 -4.96 3.45 -5.25
CA LEU A 19 -3.70 2.80 -5.55
C LEU A 19 -2.93 3.65 -6.57
N ALA A 20 -1.66 3.90 -6.34
CA ALA A 20 -0.84 4.74 -7.20
C ALA A 20 0.57 4.18 -7.35
N VAL A 21 1.21 4.49 -8.47
CA VAL A 21 2.58 4.08 -8.78
C VAL A 21 3.41 5.32 -9.09
N ASP A 22 4.58 5.41 -8.48
CA ASP A 22 5.59 6.41 -8.83
C ASP A 22 6.42 5.96 -10.07
N PRO A 23 7.18 6.86 -10.71
CA PRO A 23 7.98 6.52 -11.90
C PRO A 23 9.01 5.40 -11.71
N ASP A 24 9.37 5.08 -10.46
CA ASP A 24 10.33 4.02 -10.15
C ASP A 24 9.62 2.67 -9.90
N GLY A 25 8.28 2.61 -10.04
CA GLY A 25 7.46 1.44 -9.80
C GLY A 25 7.01 1.27 -8.35
N GLY A 26 7.36 2.20 -7.45
CA GLY A 26 6.98 2.17 -6.05
C GLY A 26 5.48 2.35 -5.87
N VAL A 27 4.87 1.47 -5.08
CA VAL A 27 3.43 1.46 -4.85
C VAL A 27 3.05 2.33 -3.65
N HIS A 28 2.15 3.28 -3.89
CA HIS A 28 1.57 4.16 -2.90
C HIS A 28 0.07 3.87 -2.74
N GLY A 29 -0.45 4.10 -1.55
CA GLY A 29 -1.85 3.84 -1.25
C GLY A 29 -2.42 4.83 -0.24
N GLY A 30 -3.73 5.09 -0.33
CA GLY A 30 -4.40 5.96 0.63
C GLY A 30 -5.92 5.90 0.52
N TRP A 31 -6.59 5.98 1.67
CA TRP A 31 -8.05 6.11 1.71
C TRP A 31 -8.47 7.55 1.47
N HIS A 32 -9.52 7.77 0.67
CA HIS A 32 -10.00 9.13 0.35
C HIS A 32 -10.44 9.93 1.58
N HIS A 33 -10.80 9.25 2.66
CA HIS A 33 -11.23 9.86 3.91
C HIS A 33 -10.13 9.91 4.98
N VAL A 34 -8.89 9.50 4.67
CA VAL A 34 -7.77 9.47 5.64
C VAL A 34 -6.56 10.20 5.08
N GLY A 35 -6.19 11.30 5.75
CA GLY A 35 -4.94 11.99 5.50
C GLY A 35 -4.82 12.54 4.08
N ARG A 36 -3.59 12.52 3.56
CA ARG A 36 -3.28 13.03 2.22
C ARG A 36 -3.25 11.87 1.22
N LEU A 37 -3.96 12.05 0.11
CA LEU A 37 -3.95 11.10 -1.00
C LEU A 37 -2.71 11.25 -1.89
N PRO A 38 -2.22 10.15 -2.49
CA PRO A 38 -1.37 10.23 -3.68
C PRO A 38 -2.11 11.03 -4.77
N ASP A 39 -1.49 12.12 -5.23
CA ASP A 39 -2.05 13.08 -6.18
C ASP A 39 -1.08 13.36 -7.36
N GLY A 40 -1.62 13.94 -8.44
CA GLY A 40 -0.92 14.07 -9.72
C GLY A 40 -1.17 12.87 -10.65
N GLY A 41 -0.24 12.62 -11.57
CA GLY A 41 -0.29 11.47 -12.49
C GLY A 41 -1.51 11.42 -13.42
N LEU A 42 -1.61 10.32 -14.16
CA LEU A 42 -2.76 9.98 -15.00
C LEU A 42 -3.58 8.86 -14.35
N GLU A 43 -4.90 8.96 -14.47
CA GLU A 43 -5.78 7.86 -14.09
C GLU A 43 -5.60 6.69 -15.07
N ASP A 44 -5.44 5.49 -14.54
CA ASP A 44 -5.39 4.24 -15.29
C ASP A 44 -6.25 3.18 -14.57
N ALA A 45 -7.43 2.90 -15.11
CA ALA A 45 -8.38 1.96 -14.52
C ALA A 45 -7.84 0.52 -14.41
N ASP A 46 -6.89 0.15 -15.28
CA ASP A 46 -6.30 -1.18 -15.36
C ASP A 46 -4.97 -1.30 -14.60
N LEU A 47 -4.57 -0.25 -13.88
CA LEU A 47 -3.32 -0.24 -13.10
C LEU A 47 -3.30 -1.38 -12.08
N LEU A 48 -2.25 -2.22 -12.11
CA LEU A 48 -2.00 -3.29 -11.12
C LEU A 48 -3.25 -4.12 -10.76
N PRO A 49 -3.84 -4.86 -11.73
CA PRO A 49 -5.14 -5.50 -11.57
C PRO A 49 -5.16 -6.53 -10.44
N ASP A 50 -4.07 -7.28 -10.26
CA ASP A 50 -3.94 -8.28 -9.20
C ASP A 50 -3.93 -7.63 -7.82
N LEU A 51 -3.17 -6.54 -7.65
CA LEU A 51 -3.08 -5.83 -6.38
C LEU A 51 -4.41 -5.16 -6.02
N ALA A 52 -5.09 -4.60 -7.00
CA ALA A 52 -6.38 -4.00 -6.76
C ALA A 52 -7.47 -5.02 -6.40
N SER A 53 -7.45 -6.18 -7.06
CA SER A 53 -8.33 -7.30 -6.71
C SER A 53 -8.06 -7.78 -5.27
N TRP A 54 -6.79 -7.86 -4.89
CA TRP A 54 -6.39 -8.20 -3.52
C TRP A 54 -6.86 -7.17 -2.48
N VAL A 55 -6.77 -5.87 -2.79
CA VAL A 55 -7.29 -4.80 -1.90
C VAL A 55 -8.81 -4.94 -1.72
N GLU A 56 -9.54 -5.18 -2.81
CA GLU A 56 -10.99 -5.37 -2.76
C GLU A 56 -11.38 -6.62 -1.95
N ALA A 57 -10.70 -7.74 -2.16
CA ALA A 57 -10.88 -8.99 -1.43
C ALA A 57 -10.64 -8.78 0.08
N THR A 58 -9.54 -8.12 0.43
CA THR A 58 -9.17 -7.79 1.82
C THR A 58 -10.24 -6.93 2.49
N ALA A 59 -10.78 -5.92 1.79
CA ALA A 59 -11.85 -5.07 2.32
C ALA A 59 -13.18 -5.81 2.57
N ARG A 60 -13.34 -7.02 2.00
CA ARG A 60 -14.47 -7.93 2.24
C ARG A 60 -14.16 -8.99 3.31
N GLY A 61 -12.99 -8.95 3.93
CA GLY A 61 -12.55 -9.89 4.95
C GLY A 61 -12.00 -11.21 4.40
N LEU A 62 -11.62 -11.26 3.12
CA LEU A 62 -10.93 -12.41 2.55
C LEU A 62 -9.44 -12.35 2.90
N THR A 63 -8.89 -13.47 3.34
CA THR A 63 -7.48 -13.60 3.71
C THR A 63 -6.72 -14.28 2.57
N GLU A 64 -6.13 -13.47 1.70
CA GLU A 64 -5.25 -13.92 0.62
C GLU A 64 -3.88 -13.27 0.78
N PRO A 65 -2.78 -13.98 0.44
CA PRO A 65 -1.46 -13.37 0.44
C PRO A 65 -1.42 -12.21 -0.57
N PRO A 66 -0.74 -11.10 -0.27
CA PRO A 66 -0.59 -10.02 -1.23
C PRO A 66 0.17 -10.50 -2.47
N PRO A 67 -0.21 -10.03 -3.67
CA PRO A 67 0.63 -10.21 -4.85
C PRO A 67 1.94 -9.42 -4.66
N PRO A 68 3.02 -9.76 -5.40
CA PRO A 68 4.25 -8.99 -5.34
C PRO A 68 4.02 -7.51 -5.72
N PHE A 69 4.54 -6.59 -4.91
CA PHE A 69 4.58 -5.17 -5.22
C PHE A 69 5.87 -4.54 -4.69
N GLN A 70 6.27 -3.43 -5.32
CA GLN A 70 7.48 -2.71 -4.93
C GLN A 70 7.15 -1.67 -3.85
N ILE A 71 7.85 -1.75 -2.73
CA ILE A 71 7.80 -0.71 -1.70
C ILE A 71 8.51 0.54 -2.26
N PRO A 72 7.94 1.75 -2.08
CA PRO A 72 8.58 2.98 -2.55
C PRO A 72 10.01 3.14 -2.04
N ALA A 73 10.86 3.71 -2.88
CA ALA A 73 12.19 4.11 -2.43
C ALA A 73 12.07 5.22 -1.37
N GLY A 74 12.85 5.11 -0.31
CA GLY A 74 12.84 6.07 0.78
C GLY A 74 14.13 6.03 1.59
N PRO A 75 14.28 6.92 2.58
CA PRO A 75 15.38 6.85 3.52
C PRO A 75 15.46 5.46 4.16
N GLU A 76 16.68 4.99 4.41
CA GLU A 76 16.98 3.64 4.90
C GLU A 76 16.09 3.22 6.08
N PHE A 77 15.88 4.15 7.03
CA PHE A 77 15.00 3.97 8.17
C PHE A 77 13.55 3.59 7.77
N PHE A 78 12.95 4.31 6.82
CA PHE A 78 11.58 4.02 6.38
C PHE A 78 11.49 2.68 5.66
N THR A 79 12.47 2.39 4.80
CA THR A 79 12.57 1.12 4.09
C THR A 79 12.66 -0.05 5.08
N ALA A 80 13.49 0.07 6.12
CA ALA A 80 13.60 -0.93 7.18
C ALA A 80 12.27 -1.13 7.92
N CYS A 81 11.58 -0.05 8.31
CA CYS A 81 10.27 -0.13 8.94
C CYS A 81 9.20 -0.76 8.03
N TRP A 82 9.14 -0.38 6.75
CA TRP A 82 8.18 -0.95 5.81
C TRP A 82 8.41 -2.45 5.59
N ASN A 83 9.67 -2.87 5.44
CA ASN A 83 10.02 -4.29 5.35
C ASN A 83 9.63 -5.06 6.61
N ALA A 84 9.83 -4.48 7.79
CA ALA A 84 9.41 -5.10 9.05
C ALA A 84 7.88 -5.24 9.16
N CYS A 85 7.10 -4.33 8.56
CA CYS A 85 5.65 -4.47 8.50
C CYS A 85 5.18 -5.62 7.60
N GLN A 86 5.92 -5.96 6.54
CA GLN A 86 5.54 -7.01 5.58
C GLN A 86 5.52 -8.41 6.20
N VAL A 87 6.28 -8.63 7.28
CA VAL A 87 6.39 -9.96 7.91
C VAL A 87 5.33 -10.21 8.99
N ILE A 88 4.44 -9.24 9.25
CA ILE A 88 3.37 -9.37 10.24
C ILE A 88 2.28 -10.30 9.67
N PRO A 89 1.99 -11.45 10.32
CA PRO A 89 0.95 -12.36 9.84
C PRO A 89 -0.46 -11.75 9.92
N VAL A 90 -1.34 -12.13 9.01
CA VAL A 90 -2.75 -11.70 9.04
C VAL A 90 -3.41 -12.09 10.36
N GLY A 91 -4.14 -11.14 10.96
CA GLY A 91 -4.81 -11.33 12.25
C GLY A 91 -3.89 -11.23 13.46
N SER A 92 -2.58 -10.99 13.26
CA SER A 92 -1.62 -10.78 14.33
C SER A 92 -1.32 -9.28 14.50
N VAL A 93 -0.76 -8.94 15.67
CA VAL A 93 -0.35 -7.56 15.98
C VAL A 93 1.05 -7.56 16.58
N LEU A 94 1.84 -6.55 16.24
CA LEU A 94 3.11 -6.22 16.90
C LEU A 94 3.00 -4.84 17.55
N SER A 95 3.60 -4.67 18.72
CA SER A 95 3.80 -3.36 19.33
C SER A 95 4.87 -2.57 18.57
N TYR A 96 4.88 -1.24 18.73
CA TYR A 96 5.95 -0.41 18.17
C TYR A 96 7.35 -0.82 18.63
N GLN A 97 7.49 -1.29 19.87
CA GLN A 97 8.76 -1.80 20.37
C GLN A 97 9.19 -3.08 19.62
N GLN A 98 8.26 -4.01 19.40
CA GLN A 98 8.53 -5.24 18.65
C GLN A 98 8.89 -4.94 17.19
N LEU A 99 8.19 -3.99 16.57
CA LEU A 99 8.47 -3.56 15.20
C LEU A 99 9.85 -2.88 15.09
N ALA A 100 10.22 -2.03 16.06
CA ALA A 100 11.54 -1.42 16.11
C ALA A 100 12.65 -2.49 16.23
N CYS A 101 12.49 -3.48 17.11
CA CYS A 101 13.44 -4.59 17.20
C CYS A 101 13.53 -5.41 15.90
N ALA A 102 12.44 -5.54 15.15
CA ALA A 102 12.42 -6.25 13.87
C ALA A 102 13.07 -5.44 12.72
N ALA A 103 12.99 -4.11 12.78
CA ALA A 103 13.57 -3.21 11.77
C ALA A 103 15.08 -3.02 11.92
N GLY A 104 15.64 -3.30 13.12
CA GLY A 104 17.05 -3.08 13.45
C GLY A 104 17.34 -1.66 13.94
#